data_AF-A0AAZ1XHB6-F1
#
_entry.id   AF-A0AAZ1XHB6-F1
#
_cell.length_a   1.000
_cell.length_b   1.000
_cell.length_c   1.000
_cell.angle_alpha   90.00
_cell.angle_beta   90.00
_cell.angle_gamma   90.00
#
_symmetry.space_group_name_H-M   'P 1'
#
loop_
_entity.id
_entity.type
_entity.pdbx_description
1 polymer ?
#
loop_
_entity_poly.entity_id
_entity_poly.type
_entity_poly.pdbx_seq_one_letter_code
_entity_poly.pdbx_strand_id
1 'polypeptide(L)'
;ITLDCLISGGSIVNAEAVWDHVTMADRELAFKAGDVIKVLDASNKDWWWGQIDEEEGWFPASFVRLWVNQEDGGAEPAEGTSEVQNGHLDPTNDCLCLGSPLQNRDQMRANVINEIMSTERHYIKHLKDICEVLNIE
;
A
#
# COMPACT_ATOMS: atom_id res chain seq x y z
N ILE A 1 -2.09 5.55 -10.66
CA ILE A 1 -3.17 5.18 -9.72
C ILE A 1 -2.78 5.84 -8.41
N THR A 2 -3.52 6.85 -7.96
CA THR A 2 -3.31 7.44 -6.64
C THR A 2 -3.92 6.51 -5.58
N LEU A 3 -3.42 6.54 -4.34
CA LEU A 3 -3.97 5.75 -3.23
C LEU A 3 -5.49 5.92 -3.09
N ASP A 4 -6.00 7.14 -3.34
CA ASP A 4 -7.42 7.47 -3.32
C ASP A 4 -8.27 6.61 -4.29
N CYS A 5 -7.70 6.17 -5.41
CA CYS A 5 -8.38 5.30 -6.36
C CYS A 5 -8.52 3.85 -5.86
N LEU A 6 -7.58 3.36 -5.04
CA LEU A 6 -7.59 1.98 -4.55
C LEU A 6 -8.70 1.76 -3.52
N ILE A 7 -8.99 2.78 -2.72
CA ILE A 7 -9.99 2.75 -1.64
C ILE A 7 -11.42 2.74 -2.20
N SER A 8 -11.66 3.45 -3.29
CA SER A 8 -13.01 3.64 -3.85
C SER A 8 -13.57 2.39 -4.57
N GLY A 9 -12.73 1.40 -4.85
CA GLY A 9 -13.08 0.22 -5.66
C GLY A 9 -13.64 -0.97 -4.89
N GLY A 10 -13.79 -0.88 -3.56
CA GLY A 10 -14.15 -2.03 -2.70
C GLY A 10 -13.08 -3.13 -2.69
N SER A 11 -11.87 -2.83 -3.16
CA SER A 11 -10.73 -3.74 -3.04
C SER A 11 -10.21 -3.68 -1.62
N ILE A 12 -9.94 -4.87 -1.07
CA ILE A 12 -9.26 -4.99 0.20
C ILE A 12 -7.79 -4.58 -0.01
N VAL A 13 -7.32 -3.68 0.84
CA VAL A 13 -5.97 -3.10 0.76
C VAL A 13 -5.26 -3.21 2.10
N ASN A 14 -3.95 -3.35 2.08
CA ASN A 14 -3.12 -3.34 3.27
C ASN A 14 -2.69 -1.91 3.61
N ALA A 15 -2.72 -1.61 4.91
CA ALA A 15 -2.19 -0.39 5.49
C ALA A 15 -1.25 -0.74 6.65
N GLU A 16 -0.25 0.11 6.90
CA GLU A 16 0.64 0.02 8.06
C GLU A 16 0.26 1.09 9.07
N ALA A 17 0.12 0.72 10.34
CA ALA A 17 -0.09 1.68 11.42
C ALA A 17 1.15 2.59 11.59
N VAL A 18 0.94 3.90 11.49
CA VAL A 18 1.99 4.91 11.72
C VAL A 18 2.08 5.28 13.20
N TRP A 19 0.96 5.14 13.92
CA TRP A 19 0.83 5.40 15.36
C TRP A 19 0.03 4.31 16.06
N ASP A 20 0.20 4.20 17.37
CA ASP A 20 -0.64 3.35 18.22
C ASP A 20 -2.09 3.86 18.25
N HIS A 21 -3.07 2.96 18.13
CA HIS A 21 -4.47 3.24 18.47
C HIS A 21 -4.84 2.46 19.73
N VAL A 22 -4.82 3.15 20.87
CA VAL A 22 -5.19 2.57 22.17
C VAL A 22 -6.65 2.87 22.44
N THR A 23 -7.46 1.83 22.54
CA THR A 23 -8.90 1.94 22.79
C THR A 23 -9.38 0.88 23.77
N MET A 24 -10.49 1.18 24.44
CA MET A 24 -11.20 0.23 25.32
C MET A 24 -12.62 -0.05 24.80
N ALA A 25 -12.96 0.45 23.60
CA ALA A 25 -14.28 0.28 23.02
C ALA A 25 -14.35 -1.04 22.25
N ASP A 26 -15.35 -1.88 22.58
CA ASP A 26 -15.52 -3.23 22.00
C ASP A 26 -15.74 -3.26 20.48
N ARG A 27 -15.94 -2.11 19.83
CA ARG A 27 -16.16 -2.00 18.38
C ARG A 27 -14.96 -1.43 17.62
N GLU A 28 -13.92 -1.04 18.33
CA GLU A 28 -12.73 -0.43 17.74
C GLU A 28 -11.56 -1.41 17.71
N LEU A 29 -10.76 -1.33 16.65
CA LEU A 29 -9.59 -2.19 16.47
C LEU A 29 -8.37 -1.52 17.11
N ALA A 30 -7.86 -2.09 18.21
CA ALA A 30 -6.63 -1.63 18.84
C ALA A 30 -5.39 -2.15 18.09
N PHE A 31 -4.34 -1.33 17.97
CA PHE A 31 -3.09 -1.73 17.33
C PHE A 31 -1.89 -0.87 17.75
N LYS A 32 -0.70 -1.33 17.41
CA LYS A 32 0.59 -0.66 17.60
C LYS A 32 1.14 -0.14 16.28
N ALA A 33 1.96 0.91 16.37
CA ALA A 33 2.72 1.39 15.22
C ALA A 33 3.57 0.25 14.62
N GLY A 34 3.49 0.08 13.31
CA GLY A 34 4.10 -1.00 12.55
C GLY A 34 3.18 -2.20 12.25
N ASP A 35 2.03 -2.32 12.92
CA ASP A 35 1.07 -3.39 12.62
C ASP A 35 0.48 -3.22 11.21
N VAL A 36 0.26 -4.34 10.51
CA VAL A 36 -0.35 -4.34 9.17
C VAL A 36 -1.83 -4.66 9.30
N ILE A 37 -2.66 -3.74 8.82
CA ILE A 37 -4.12 -3.83 8.88
C ILE A 37 -4.65 -4.08 7.48
N LYS A 38 -5.49 -5.10 7.35
CA LYS A 38 -6.27 -5.36 6.16
C LYS A 38 -7.52 -4.49 6.19
N VAL A 39 -7.59 -3.47 5.33
CA VAL A 39 -8.72 -2.53 5.27
C VAL A 39 -9.86 -3.17 4.47
N LEU A 40 -10.99 -3.38 5.13
CA LEU A 40 -12.17 -4.07 4.59
C LEU A 40 -13.23 -3.09 4.08
N ASP A 41 -13.41 -1.96 4.77
CA ASP A 41 -14.31 -0.87 4.36
C ASP A 41 -13.68 0.48 4.67
N ALA A 42 -13.57 1.32 3.65
CA ALA A 42 -13.06 2.68 3.74
C ALA A 42 -13.98 3.68 3.01
N SER A 43 -15.29 3.39 3.01
CA SER A 43 -16.35 4.26 2.50
C SER A 43 -16.51 5.56 3.29
N ASN A 44 -16.13 5.55 4.58
CA ASN A 44 -16.06 6.74 5.41
C ASN A 44 -14.63 7.32 5.37
N LYS A 45 -14.52 8.65 5.37
CA LYS A 45 -13.23 9.35 5.26
C LYS A 45 -12.37 9.32 6.54
N ASP A 46 -13.01 9.25 7.70
CA ASP A 46 -12.36 9.43 9.01
C ASP A 46 -12.18 8.09 9.74
N TRP A 47 -13.08 7.14 9.52
CA TRP A 47 -13.14 5.86 10.22
C TRP A 47 -13.29 4.70 9.25
N TRP A 48 -12.35 3.76 9.30
CA TRP A 48 -12.33 2.58 8.45
C TRP A 48 -12.58 1.31 9.25
N TRP A 49 -13.16 0.30 8.60
CA TRP A 49 -13.27 -1.05 9.14
C TRP A 49 -12.10 -1.87 8.63
N GLY A 50 -11.39 -2.54 9.53
CA GLY A 50 -10.25 -3.37 9.17
C GLY A 50 -10.06 -4.56 10.08
N GLN A 51 -9.06 -5.35 9.73
CA GLN A 51 -8.76 -6.63 10.35
C GLN A 51 -7.26 -6.76 10.62
N ILE A 52 -6.92 -7.24 11.82
CA ILE A 52 -5.61 -7.78 12.18
C ILE A 52 -5.85 -9.20 12.69
N ASP A 53 -5.18 -10.19 12.10
CA ASP A 53 -5.41 -11.61 12.36
C ASP A 53 -6.91 -11.98 12.27
N GLU A 54 -7.55 -12.33 13.39
CA GLU A 54 -8.97 -12.69 13.49
C GLU A 54 -9.84 -11.56 14.08
N GLU A 55 -9.23 -10.46 14.52
CA GLU A 55 -9.93 -9.33 15.14
C GLU A 55 -10.30 -8.28 14.10
N GLU A 56 -11.57 -7.85 14.12
CA GLU A 56 -12.09 -6.79 13.26
C GLU A 56 -12.65 -5.64 14.09
N GLY A 57 -12.47 -4.42 13.59
CA GLY A 57 -12.97 -3.24 14.29
C GLY A 57 -12.83 -1.95 13.50
N TRP A 58 -13.46 -0.89 14.03
CA TRP A 58 -13.33 0.47 13.52
C TRP A 58 -12.01 1.08 13.98
N PHE A 59 -11.35 1.81 13.10
CA PHE A 59 -10.16 2.57 13.46
C PHE A 59 -10.07 3.89 12.68
N PRO A 60 -9.35 4.89 13.22
CA PRO A 60 -9.16 6.17 12.54
C PRO A 60 -8.25 6.02 11.31
N ALA A 61 -8.75 6.44 10.15
CA ALA A 61 -8.01 6.38 8.89
C ALA A 61 -6.68 7.15 8.94
N SER A 62 -6.62 8.23 9.72
CA SER A 62 -5.43 9.07 9.84
C SER A 62 -4.26 8.38 10.56
N PHE A 63 -4.47 7.26 11.24
CA PHE A 63 -3.43 6.56 12.01
C PHE A 63 -2.63 5.57 11.19
N VAL A 64 -3.03 5.33 9.94
CA VAL A 64 -2.42 4.33 9.06
C VAL A 64 -1.93 4.95 7.77
N ARG A 65 -1.02 4.25 7.10
CA ARG A 65 -0.54 4.57 5.75
C ARG A 65 -0.78 3.37 4.84
N LEU A 66 -1.57 3.56 3.80
CA LEU A 66 -1.82 2.52 2.80
C LEU A 66 -0.52 2.15 2.07
N TRP A 67 -0.36 0.87 1.75
CA TRP A 67 0.73 0.41 0.92
C TRP A 67 0.54 0.90 -0.54
N VAL A 68 1.62 1.43 -1.12
CA VAL A 68 1.59 1.96 -2.50
C VAL A 68 1.41 0.83 -3.52
N ASN A 69 2.10 -0.28 -3.27
CA ASN A 69 1.99 -1.48 -4.09
C ASN A 69 1.31 -2.53 -3.23
N GLN A 70 0.05 -2.81 -3.55
CA GLN A 70 -0.73 -3.87 -2.93
C GLN A 70 -0.28 -5.22 -3.51
N GLU A 71 0.02 -6.18 -2.65
CA GLU A 71 0.30 -7.55 -3.12
C GLU A 71 -1.02 -8.20 -3.54
N ASP A 72 -1.06 -8.76 -4.75
CA ASP A 72 -2.21 -9.53 -5.20
C ASP A 72 -2.27 -10.80 -4.34
N GLY A 73 -3.36 -10.99 -3.61
CA GLY A 73 -3.56 -12.10 -2.66
C GLY A 73 -3.73 -13.46 -3.35
N GLY A 74 -2.86 -13.79 -4.30
CA GLY A 74 -2.88 -15.02 -5.08
C GLY A 74 -1.83 -16.03 -4.60
N ALA A 75 -2.30 -17.00 -3.81
CA ALA A 75 -1.76 -18.35 -3.61
C ALA A 75 -0.23 -18.54 -3.52
N GLU A 76 0.21 -19.02 -2.34
CA GLU A 76 1.44 -19.79 -2.15
C GLU A 76 1.76 -20.68 -3.36
N PRO A 77 2.89 -20.47 -4.08
CA PRO A 77 3.38 -21.46 -5.02
C PRO A 77 3.89 -22.65 -4.20
N ALA A 78 3.16 -23.75 -4.25
CA ALA A 78 3.63 -25.03 -3.72
C ALA A 78 5.05 -25.32 -4.23
N GLU A 79 5.94 -25.66 -3.30
CA GLU A 79 7.34 -26.03 -3.54
C GLU A 79 7.47 -26.99 -4.73
N GLY A 80 8.06 -26.49 -5.82
CA GLY A 80 8.46 -27.27 -6.98
C GLY A 80 9.99 -27.42 -7.00
N THR A 81 10.47 -28.59 -6.58
CA THR A 81 11.86 -29.03 -6.66
C THR A 81 12.45 -28.80 -8.06
N SER A 82 13.52 -28.01 -8.18
CA SER A 82 14.22 -27.82 -9.45
C SER A 82 15.42 -28.78 -9.54
N GLU A 83 15.25 -29.88 -10.28
CA GLU A 83 16.36 -30.71 -10.75
C GLU A 83 17.17 -30.00 -11.84
N VAL A 84 18.49 -30.17 -11.77
CA VAL A 84 19.49 -29.56 -12.63
C VAL A 84 19.55 -30.31 -13.98
N GLN A 85 19.37 -29.63 -15.12
CA GLN A 85 19.81 -30.17 -16.41
C GLN A 85 20.52 -29.14 -17.29
N ASN A 86 21.63 -29.61 -17.86
CA ASN A 86 22.65 -28.89 -18.62
C ASN A 86 22.22 -28.61 -20.07
N GLY A 87 22.53 -27.39 -20.54
CA GLY A 87 23.19 -27.10 -21.82
C GLY A 87 22.40 -27.18 -23.13
N HIS A 88 22.19 -26.03 -23.79
CA HIS A 88 22.58 -25.73 -25.20
C HIS A 88 22.18 -24.27 -25.52
N LEU A 89 23.11 -23.45 -26.02
CA LEU A 89 22.87 -22.05 -26.41
C LEU A 89 22.59 -21.97 -27.92
N ASP A 90 21.42 -21.48 -28.32
CA ASP A 90 21.09 -21.10 -29.69
C ASP A 90 21.22 -19.55 -29.85
N PRO A 91 22.05 -19.02 -30.76
CA PRO A 91 22.36 -17.59 -30.85
C PRO A 91 21.45 -16.78 -31.78
N THR A 92 20.23 -17.24 -32.07
CA THR A 92 19.26 -16.47 -32.87
C THR A 92 17.90 -16.41 -32.21
N ASN A 93 17.79 -15.61 -31.15
CA ASN A 93 16.50 -15.06 -30.75
C ASN A 93 16.72 -13.60 -30.37
N ASP A 94 16.29 -12.73 -31.28
CA ASP A 94 16.21 -11.29 -31.06
C ASP A 94 15.64 -11.00 -29.67
N CYS A 95 16.19 -9.96 -29.08
CA CYS A 95 15.99 -9.42 -27.73
C CYS A 95 14.51 -9.29 -27.33
N LEU A 96 13.85 -10.42 -27.10
CA LEU A 96 12.54 -10.55 -26.51
C LEU A 96 12.76 -10.58 -25.00
N CYS A 97 13.02 -9.40 -24.46
CA CYS A 97 12.85 -9.07 -23.03
C CYS A 97 11.36 -9.16 -22.66
N LEU A 98 10.67 -10.24 -23.01
CA LEU A 98 9.29 -10.45 -22.62
C LEU A 98 9.27 -10.76 -21.12
N GLY A 99 9.08 -9.69 -20.34
CA GLY A 99 8.44 -9.73 -19.02
C GLY A 99 9.27 -10.33 -17.90
N SER A 100 10.46 -9.82 -17.65
CA SER A 100 11.23 -10.18 -16.45
C SER A 100 10.64 -9.49 -15.19
N PRO A 101 10.76 -10.09 -14.00
CA PRO A 101 10.40 -9.47 -12.71
C PRO A 101 11.05 -8.10 -12.46
N LEU A 102 12.15 -7.78 -13.16
CA LEU A 102 12.81 -6.47 -13.11
C LEU A 102 11.92 -5.32 -13.61
N GLN A 103 11.14 -5.54 -14.66
CA GLN A 103 10.24 -4.52 -15.22
C GLN A 103 9.06 -4.23 -14.27
N ASN A 104 8.64 -5.24 -13.53
CA ASN A 104 7.67 -5.11 -12.44
C ASN A 104 8.25 -4.27 -11.28
N ARG A 105 9.53 -4.47 -10.92
CA ARG A 105 10.21 -3.67 -9.87
C ARG A 105 10.40 -2.21 -10.26
N ASP A 106 10.73 -1.92 -11.51
CA ASP A 106 10.85 -0.52 -11.96
C ASP A 106 9.50 0.18 -11.98
N GLN A 107 8.42 -0.54 -12.34
CA GLN A 107 7.06 -0.03 -12.19
C GLN A 107 6.69 0.21 -10.72
N MET A 108 7.00 -0.73 -9.82
CA MET A 108 6.79 -0.59 -8.37
C MET A 108 7.55 0.62 -7.81
N ARG A 109 8.80 0.84 -8.25
CA ARG A 109 9.60 2.02 -7.89
C ARG A 109 8.95 3.30 -8.40
N ALA A 110 8.51 3.31 -9.66
CA ALA A 110 7.84 4.46 -10.25
C ALA A 110 6.55 4.82 -9.49
N ASN A 111 5.78 3.82 -9.03
CA ASN A 111 4.59 4.04 -8.21
C ASN A 111 4.93 4.77 -6.91
N VAL A 112 5.96 4.29 -6.19
CA VAL A 112 6.43 4.91 -4.94
C VAL A 112 6.92 6.33 -5.19
N ILE A 113 7.73 6.55 -6.24
CA ILE A 113 8.21 7.90 -6.59
C ILE A 113 7.03 8.84 -6.85
N ASN A 114 6.04 8.40 -7.61
CA ASN A 114 4.88 9.21 -7.95
C ASN A 114 4.03 9.55 -6.72
N GLU A 115 3.88 8.59 -5.81
CA GLU A 115 3.17 8.79 -4.55
C GLU A 115 3.88 9.84 -3.69
N ILE A 116 5.19 9.69 -3.44
CA ILE A 116 6.01 10.65 -2.68
C ILE A 116 5.88 12.05 -3.29
N MET A 117 6.11 12.16 -4.60
CA MET A 117 6.04 13.46 -5.27
C MET A 117 4.65 14.07 -5.17
N SER A 118 3.60 13.24 -5.16
CA SER A 118 2.22 13.71 -5.01
C SER A 118 1.96 14.19 -3.59
N THR A 119 2.29 13.42 -2.57
CA THR A 119 2.05 13.78 -1.16
C THR A 119 2.85 15.00 -0.75
N GLU A 120 4.10 15.13 -1.21
CA GLU A 120 4.90 16.35 -0.98
C GLU A 120 4.25 17.60 -1.61
N ARG A 121 3.71 17.50 -2.84
CA ARG A 121 2.99 18.62 -3.46
C ARG A 121 1.75 19.01 -2.64
N HIS A 122 0.98 18.04 -2.16
CA HIS A 122 -0.20 18.31 -1.33
C HIS A 122 0.20 18.92 0.01
N TYR A 123 1.21 18.37 0.67
CA TYR A 123 1.72 18.89 1.93
C TYR A 123 2.19 20.34 1.81
N ILE A 124 2.99 20.67 0.79
CA ILE A 124 3.43 22.05 0.53
C ILE A 124 2.23 22.99 0.31
N LYS A 125 1.20 22.53 -0.42
CA LYS A 125 -0.03 23.30 -0.60
C LYS A 125 -0.72 23.55 0.74
N HIS A 126 -0.87 22.54 1.59
CA HIS A 126 -1.46 22.72 2.92
C HIS A 126 -0.68 23.73 3.77
N LEU A 127 0.66 23.69 3.73
CA LEU A 127 1.47 24.68 4.44
C LEU A 127 1.23 26.10 3.93
N LYS A 128 1.15 26.29 2.61
CA LYS A 128 0.83 27.60 2.01
C LYS A 128 -0.55 28.10 2.41
N ASP A 129 -1.56 27.23 2.29
CA ASP A 129 -2.94 27.55 2.65
C ASP A 129 -3.02 27.96 4.14
N ILE A 130 -2.27 27.30 5.04
CA ILE A 130 -2.19 27.66 6.45
C ILE A 130 -1.55 29.05 6.64
N CYS A 131 -0.42 29.34 5.99
CA CYS A 131 0.22 30.65 6.11
C CYS A 131 -0.67 31.79 5.58
N GLU A 132 -1.35 31.58 4.45
CA GLU A 132 -2.27 32.56 3.85
C GLU A 132 -3.48 32.84 4.74
N VAL A 133 -4.08 31.80 5.32
CA VAL A 133 -5.25 31.95 6.20
C VAL A 133 -4.88 32.56 7.56
N LEU A 134 -3.70 32.23 8.09
CA LEU A 134 -3.23 32.72 9.40
C LEU A 134 -2.52 34.08 9.32
N ASN A 135 -2.31 34.62 8.12
CA ASN A 135 -1.71 35.93 7.87
C ASN A 135 -0.30 36.08 8.53
N ILE A 136 0.45 34.98 8.55
CA ILE A 136 1.83 34.94 9.06
C ILE A 136 2.75 35.33 7.90
N GLU A 137 3.17 36.61 7.84
CA GLU A 137 4.24 37.09 6.94
C GLU A 137 5.64 36.72 7.44
#